data_AF-A0A1H0MFD1-F1
#
_entry.id   AF-A0A1H0MFD1-F1
#
_cell.length_a   1.000
_cell.length_b   1.000
_cell.length_c   1.000
_cell.angle_alpha   90.00
_cell.angle_beta   90.00
_cell.angle_gamma   90.00
#
_symmetry.space_group_name_H-M   'P 1'
#
loop_
_entity.id
_entity.type
_entity.pdbx_description
1 polymer ?
#
loop_
_entity_poly.entity_id
_entity_poly.type
_entity_poly.pdbx_seq_one_letter_code
_entity_poly.pdbx_strand_id
1 'polypeptide(L)'
;MSLDKKECLLQKKEKIKSGGGPKRIEQQHAKGKMTARERLTHLFDQGTFIEIDAFIKSRCTRFGMDKLDFESESIVTGYGQIDGRVVYAYSQDFTMQGGSLGEMHARKIVKVLDAAAKVGAPVVGLNDS
;
A
#
# COMPACT_ATOMS: atom_id res chain seq x y z
N MET A 1 30.40 4.17 -7.95
CA MET A 1 30.17 4.21 -6.50
C MET A 1 29.06 3.24 -6.17
N SER A 2 29.39 2.12 -5.52
CA SER A 2 28.38 1.20 -4.99
C SER A 2 27.66 1.93 -3.87
N LEU A 3 26.49 2.52 -4.12
CA LEU A 3 25.55 2.83 -3.05
C LEU A 3 25.43 1.57 -2.20
N ASP A 4 25.69 1.69 -0.90
CA ASP A 4 25.52 0.56 0.01
C ASP A 4 24.09 0.03 -0.22
N LYS A 5 23.94 -1.28 -0.48
CA LYS A 5 22.64 -1.88 -0.83
C LYS A 5 21.58 -1.54 0.23
N LYS A 6 22.02 -1.31 1.47
CA LYS A 6 21.20 -0.82 2.58
C LYS A 6 20.64 0.59 2.32
N GLU A 7 21.46 1.54 1.88
CA GLU A 7 21.03 2.90 1.56
C GLU A 7 20.01 2.90 0.41
N CYS A 8 20.25 2.11 -0.63
CA CYS A 8 19.31 1.96 -1.75
C CYS A 8 17.95 1.41 -1.29
N LEU A 9 17.94 0.41 -0.39
CA LEU A 9 16.72 -0.12 0.21
C LEU A 9 15.97 0.95 1.01
N LEU A 10 16.67 1.72 1.84
CA LEU A 10 16.07 2.77 2.67
C LEU A 10 15.45 3.87 1.80
N GLN A 11 16.15 4.31 0.74
CA GLN A 11 15.63 5.31 -0.21
C GLN A 11 14.33 4.84 -0.88
N LYS A 12 14.28 3.58 -1.33
CA LYS A 12 13.05 3.01 -1.91
C LYS A 12 11.90 2.94 -0.91
N LYS A 13 12.19 2.60 0.37
CA LYS A 13 11.16 2.60 1.41
C LYS A 13 10.57 3.99 1.64
N GLU A 14 11.40 5.02 1.69
CA GLU A 14 10.93 6.40 1.88
C GLU A 14 10.11 6.88 0.68
N LYS A 15 10.49 6.49 -0.54
CA LYS A 15 9.71 6.81 -1.74
C LYS A 15 8.35 6.09 -1.76
N ILE A 16 8.27 4.82 -1.36
CA ILE A 16 7.00 4.11 -1.23
C ILE A 16 6.09 4.74 -0.16
N LYS A 17 6.68 5.21 0.95
CA LYS A 17 5.92 5.88 2.02
C LYS A 17 5.32 7.22 1.59
N SER A 18 5.97 7.93 0.66
CA SER A 18 5.47 9.23 0.19
C SER A 18 4.29 9.13 -0.78
N GLY A 19 3.91 7.92 -1.22
CA GLY A 19 2.70 7.67 -2.02
C GLY A 19 2.64 8.54 -3.29
N GLY A 20 1.53 9.25 -3.48
CA GLY A 20 1.34 10.21 -4.58
C GLY A 20 2.11 11.53 -4.45
N GLY A 21 2.92 11.70 -3.40
CA GLY A 21 3.69 12.91 -3.10
C GLY A 21 2.95 13.92 -2.21
N PRO A 22 3.69 14.87 -1.61
CA PRO A 22 3.18 15.76 -0.56
C PRO A 22 1.96 16.57 -1.00
N LYS A 23 1.98 17.12 -2.22
CA LYS A 23 0.86 17.90 -2.77
C LYS A 23 -0.46 17.11 -2.83
N ARG A 24 -0.41 15.82 -3.15
CA ARG A 24 -1.63 14.98 -3.22
C ARG A 24 -2.09 14.54 -1.83
N ILE A 25 -1.16 14.31 -0.92
CA ILE A 25 -1.45 14.03 0.50
C ILE A 25 -2.15 15.23 1.13
N GLU A 26 -1.63 16.44 0.96
CA GLU A 26 -2.25 17.68 1.44
C GLU A 26 -3.67 17.86 0.89
N GLN A 27 -3.88 17.60 -0.41
CA GLN A 27 -5.22 17.64 -1.01
C GLN A 27 -6.17 16.60 -0.42
N GLN A 28 -5.68 15.42 -0.08
CA GLN A 28 -6.47 14.38 0.57
C GLN A 28 -6.86 14.81 2.00
N HIS A 29 -5.90 15.34 2.76
CA HIS A 29 -6.14 15.86 4.10
C HIS A 29 -7.07 17.08 4.11
N ALA A 30 -6.96 17.98 3.13
CA ALA A 30 -7.85 19.12 2.98
C ALA A 30 -9.32 18.72 2.74
N LYS A 31 -9.55 17.49 2.24
CA LYS A 31 -10.89 16.89 2.12
C LYS A 31 -11.35 16.17 3.39
N GLY A 32 -10.59 16.22 4.47
CA GLY A 32 -10.86 15.50 5.72
C GLY A 32 -10.62 13.99 5.63
N LYS A 33 -9.90 13.51 4.60
CA LYS A 33 -9.63 12.08 4.40
C LYS A 33 -8.20 11.75 4.82
N MET A 34 -8.03 10.62 5.51
CA MET A 34 -6.71 10.03 5.75
C MET A 34 -6.13 9.40 4.47
N THR A 35 -4.81 9.26 4.40
CA THR A 35 -4.10 8.45 3.39
C THR A 35 -4.27 6.95 3.65
N ALA A 36 -3.92 6.11 2.67
CA ALA A 36 -4.04 4.66 2.81
C ALA A 36 -3.27 4.10 4.03
N ARG A 37 -2.05 4.62 4.26
CA ARG A 37 -1.16 4.20 5.35
C ARG A 37 -1.67 4.69 6.71
N GLU A 38 -2.12 5.94 6.80
CA GLU A 38 -2.69 6.49 8.03
C GLU A 38 -3.91 5.69 8.50
N ARG A 39 -4.79 5.27 7.57
CA ARG A 39 -5.94 4.41 7.91
C ARG A 39 -5.51 3.08 8.52
N LEU A 40 -4.46 2.45 7.96
CA LEU A 40 -3.94 1.19 8.48
C LEU A 40 -3.27 1.39 9.85
N THR A 41 -2.49 2.46 10.02
CA THR A 41 -1.90 2.80 11.32
C THR A 41 -2.97 3.08 12.37
N HIS A 42 -4.13 3.61 11.98
CA HIS A 42 -5.24 3.84 12.89
C HIS A 42 -6.04 2.56 13.21
N LEU A 43 -6.17 1.65 12.24
CA LEU A 43 -6.93 0.40 12.37
C LEU A 43 -6.24 -0.64 13.25
N PHE A 44 -4.92 -0.77 13.12
CA PHE A 44 -4.14 -1.81 13.80
C PHE A 44 -3.55 -1.35 15.13
N ASP A 45 -3.38 -2.30 16.05
CA ASP A 45 -2.64 -2.12 17.28
C ASP A 45 -1.23 -1.57 16.98
N GLN A 46 -0.77 -0.63 17.81
CA GLN A 46 0.46 0.11 17.57
C GLN A 46 1.67 -0.82 17.36
N GLY A 47 2.34 -0.67 16.21
CA GLY A 47 3.55 -1.44 15.88
C GLY A 47 3.31 -2.86 15.39
N THR A 48 2.06 -3.28 15.20
CA THR A 48 1.75 -4.67 14.78
C THR A 48 1.57 -4.84 13.28
N PHE A 49 1.29 -3.77 12.54
CA PHE A 49 1.07 -3.86 11.09
C PHE A 49 2.36 -4.20 10.33
N ILE A 50 2.30 -5.27 9.56
CA ILE A 50 3.36 -5.76 8.68
C ILE A 50 2.87 -5.65 7.24
N GLU A 51 3.49 -4.75 6.48
CA GLU A 51 3.21 -4.58 5.06
C GLU A 51 3.84 -5.69 4.22
N ILE A 52 3.08 -6.22 3.27
CA ILE A 52 3.53 -7.19 2.27
C ILE A 52 3.49 -6.59 0.87
N ASP A 53 4.43 -7.00 0.03
CA ASP A 53 4.54 -6.55 -1.38
C ASP A 53 4.60 -5.03 -1.54
N ALA A 54 5.26 -4.33 -0.61
CA ALA A 54 5.48 -2.89 -0.65
C ALA A 54 6.19 -2.43 -1.93
N PHE A 55 7.12 -3.24 -2.45
CA PHE A 55 7.95 -2.90 -3.62
C PHE A 55 7.38 -3.37 -4.96
N ILE A 56 6.13 -3.87 -4.99
CA ILE A 56 5.53 -4.29 -6.25
C ILE A 56 5.43 -3.11 -7.21
N LYS A 57 5.57 -3.37 -8.52
CA LYS A 57 5.38 -2.39 -9.58
C LYS A 57 4.52 -2.96 -10.68
N SER A 58 3.85 -2.07 -11.40
CA SER A 58 3.15 -2.42 -12.64
C SER A 58 4.10 -3.09 -13.63
N ARG A 59 3.53 -3.96 -14.46
CA ARG A 59 4.21 -4.52 -15.63
C ARG A 59 3.60 -4.00 -16.94
N CYS A 60 2.59 -3.14 -16.85
CA CYS A 60 1.92 -2.59 -18.01
C CYS A 60 2.85 -1.61 -18.75
N THR A 61 3.06 -1.83 -20.04
CA THR A 61 3.84 -0.96 -20.93
C THR A 61 2.96 -0.16 -21.89
N ARG A 62 1.64 -0.34 -21.82
CA ARG A 62 0.70 0.32 -22.72
C ARG A 62 0.42 1.75 -22.26
N PHE A 63 0.09 2.63 -23.20
CA PHE A 63 -0.39 3.99 -22.93
C PHE A 63 0.56 4.86 -22.08
N GLY A 64 1.88 4.61 -22.15
CA GLY A 64 2.89 5.38 -21.40
C GLY A 64 3.00 5.00 -19.92
N MET A 65 2.37 3.91 -19.48
CA MET A 65 2.47 3.41 -18.11
C MET A 65 3.89 2.99 -17.71
N ASP A 66 4.72 2.62 -18.69
CA ASP A 66 6.15 2.33 -18.53
C ASP A 66 6.98 3.55 -18.09
N LYS A 67 6.50 4.75 -18.40
CA LYS A 67 7.16 6.02 -18.03
C LYS A 67 6.77 6.51 -16.64
N LEU A 68 5.73 5.91 -16.05
CA LEU A 68 5.20 6.30 -14.76
C LEU A 68 5.83 5.42 -13.68
N ASP A 69 6.63 6.04 -12.81
CA ASP A 69 7.28 5.34 -11.72
C ASP A 69 6.41 5.35 -10.45
N PHE A 70 5.34 4.56 -10.48
CA PHE A 70 4.51 4.31 -9.31
C PHE A 70 5.06 3.12 -8.54
N GLU A 71 5.66 3.38 -7.38
CA GLU A 71 6.04 2.34 -6.45
C GLU A 71 4.81 1.88 -5.66
N SER A 72 4.65 0.58 -5.39
CA SER A 72 3.60 -0.03 -4.56
C SER A 72 2.19 -0.20 -5.16
N GLU A 73 1.93 0.18 -6.42
CA GLU A 73 0.66 -0.09 -7.15
C GLU A 73 -0.62 0.45 -6.47
N SER A 74 -0.61 1.72 -6.03
CA SER A 74 -1.78 2.43 -5.47
C SER A 74 -2.55 1.68 -4.36
N ILE A 75 -1.92 0.70 -3.71
CA ILE A 75 -2.53 -0.08 -2.63
C ILE A 75 -1.48 -0.53 -1.61
N VAL A 76 -1.85 -0.42 -0.34
CA VAL A 76 -1.09 -0.96 0.78
C VAL A 76 -1.79 -2.22 1.27
N THR A 77 -1.04 -3.31 1.43
CA THR A 77 -1.56 -4.61 1.84
C THR A 77 -0.73 -5.19 2.96
N GLY A 78 -1.34 -5.91 3.89
CA GLY A 78 -0.62 -6.48 5.01
C GLY A 78 -1.52 -7.21 5.99
N TYR A 79 -0.95 -7.45 7.17
CA TYR A 79 -1.65 -8.00 8.32
C TYR A 79 -1.08 -7.41 9.60
N GLY A 80 -1.82 -7.51 10.68
CA GLY A 80 -1.42 -7.03 12.00
C GLY A 80 -2.37 -7.56 13.06
N GLN A 81 -2.44 -6.88 14.20
CA GLN A 81 -3.38 -7.20 15.27
C GLN A 81 -4.42 -6.09 15.45
N ILE A 82 -5.67 -6.47 15.68
CA ILE A 82 -6.73 -5.59 16.16
C ILE A 82 -7.25 -6.21 17.45
N ASP A 83 -7.10 -5.50 18.57
CA ASP A 83 -7.39 -6.01 19.90
C ASP A 83 -6.69 -7.36 20.17
N GLY A 84 -5.42 -7.48 19.75
CA GLY A 84 -4.60 -8.69 19.88
C GLY A 84 -4.93 -9.83 18.93
N ARG A 85 -5.94 -9.68 18.05
CA ARG A 85 -6.36 -10.71 17.09
C ARG A 85 -5.77 -10.47 15.71
N VAL A 86 -5.24 -11.51 15.08
CA VAL A 86 -4.68 -11.41 13.73
C VAL A 86 -5.76 -11.03 12.72
N VAL A 87 -5.54 -9.93 12.01
CA VAL A 87 -6.42 -9.43 10.95
C VAL A 87 -5.58 -9.04 9.75
N TYR A 88 -6.09 -9.35 8.56
CA TYR A 88 -5.52 -8.96 7.29
C TYR A 88 -6.22 -7.71 6.77
N ALA A 89 -5.50 -6.86 6.05
CA ALA A 89 -6.12 -5.68 5.46
C ALA A 89 -5.47 -5.24 4.16
N TYR A 90 -6.25 -4.50 3.39
CA TYR A 90 -5.78 -3.72 2.27
C TYR A 90 -6.39 -2.32 2.30
N SER A 91 -5.63 -1.33 1.83
CA SER A 91 -6.03 0.08 1.83
C SER A 91 -5.59 0.72 0.52
N GLN A 92 -6.57 1.15 -0.28
CA GLN A 92 -6.33 1.78 -1.57
C GLN A 92 -5.89 3.24 -1.39
N ASP A 93 -4.89 3.66 -2.16
CA ASP A 93 -4.30 4.99 -2.09
C ASP A 93 -4.76 5.87 -3.26
N PHE A 94 -5.77 6.70 -2.98
CA PHE A 94 -6.32 7.66 -3.93
C PHE A 94 -5.28 8.67 -4.45
N THR A 95 -4.20 8.92 -3.69
CA THR A 95 -3.14 9.83 -4.13
C THR A 95 -2.34 9.28 -5.32
N MET A 96 -2.45 7.98 -5.61
CA MET A 96 -1.77 7.30 -6.69
C MET A 96 -2.76 6.86 -7.77
N GLN A 97 -2.78 7.57 -8.91
CA GLN A 97 -3.72 7.31 -10.03
C GLN A 97 -5.20 7.22 -9.61
N GLY A 98 -5.61 8.00 -8.60
CA GLY A 98 -6.98 7.96 -8.09
C GLY A 98 -7.36 6.65 -7.40
N GLY A 99 -6.40 5.78 -7.07
CA GLY A 99 -6.69 4.46 -6.52
C GLY A 99 -7.12 3.43 -7.56
N SER A 100 -6.91 3.72 -8.86
CA SER A 100 -7.28 2.80 -9.96
C SER A 100 -6.66 1.41 -9.79
N LEU A 101 -7.44 0.38 -10.12
CA LEU A 101 -7.06 -1.02 -9.98
C LEU A 101 -6.31 -1.52 -11.22
N GLY A 102 -4.99 -1.75 -11.06
CA GLY A 102 -4.13 -2.44 -12.02
C GLY A 102 -4.02 -3.94 -11.77
N GLU A 103 -3.31 -4.66 -12.66
CA GLU A 103 -3.07 -6.11 -12.51
C GLU A 103 -2.36 -6.43 -11.19
N MET A 104 -1.26 -5.73 -10.89
CA MET A 104 -0.44 -6.03 -9.71
C MET A 104 -1.10 -5.54 -8.42
N HIS A 105 -1.84 -4.42 -8.48
CA HIS A 105 -2.78 -4.00 -7.43
C HIS A 105 -3.76 -5.14 -7.08
N ALA A 106 -4.46 -5.71 -8.06
CA ALA A 106 -5.42 -6.79 -7.84
C ALA A 106 -4.75 -8.05 -7.26
N ARG A 107 -3.56 -8.41 -7.77
CA ARG A 107 -2.80 -9.56 -7.24
C ARG A 107 -2.40 -9.38 -5.77
N LYS A 108 -2.12 -8.16 -5.32
CA LYS A 108 -1.87 -7.88 -3.90
C LYS A 108 -3.11 -8.14 -3.05
N ILE A 109 -4.29 -7.69 -3.49
CA ILE A 109 -5.57 -7.96 -2.79
C ILE A 109 -5.80 -9.47 -2.70
N VAL A 110 -5.70 -10.20 -3.82
CA VAL A 110 -5.90 -11.65 -3.85
C VAL A 110 -4.94 -12.36 -2.88
N LYS A 111 -3.67 -11.95 -2.83
CA LYS A 111 -2.70 -12.54 -1.90
C LYS A 111 -3.07 -12.36 -0.43
N VAL A 112 -3.61 -11.19 -0.06
CA VAL A 112 -4.12 -10.91 1.29
C VAL A 112 -5.31 -11.82 1.61
N LEU A 113 -6.26 -11.93 0.68
CA LEU A 113 -7.45 -12.78 0.84
C LEU A 113 -7.06 -14.25 0.99
N ASP A 114 -6.16 -14.76 0.14
CA ASP A 114 -5.66 -16.14 0.21
C ASP A 114 -4.90 -16.41 1.51
N ALA A 115 -4.08 -15.47 1.97
CA ALA A 115 -3.32 -15.61 3.21
C ALA A 115 -4.26 -15.64 4.43
N ALA A 116 -5.26 -14.75 4.46
CA ALA A 116 -6.25 -14.71 5.52
C ALA A 116 -7.08 -16.00 5.57
N ALA A 117 -7.53 -16.49 4.41
CA ALA A 117 -8.29 -17.74 4.31
C ALA A 117 -7.50 -18.95 4.82
N LYS A 118 -6.18 -19.01 4.56
CA LYS A 118 -5.31 -20.11 5.02
C LYS A 118 -5.19 -20.19 6.53
N VAL A 119 -5.26 -19.07 7.24
CA VAL A 119 -5.09 -19.02 8.70
C VAL A 119 -6.40 -18.78 9.45
N GLY A 120 -7.52 -18.63 8.73
CA GLY A 120 -8.83 -18.36 9.32
C GLY A 120 -8.94 -16.97 9.96
N ALA A 121 -8.23 -15.97 9.42
CA ALA A 121 -8.25 -14.61 9.93
C ALA A 121 -9.26 -13.70 9.17
N PRO A 122 -9.87 -12.71 9.84
CA PRO A 122 -10.69 -11.70 9.16
C PRO A 122 -9.90 -10.84 8.17
N VAL A 123 -10.60 -10.26 7.20
CA VAL A 123 -10.04 -9.28 6.25
C VAL A 123 -10.83 -7.98 6.30
N VAL A 124 -10.13 -6.85 6.39
CA VAL A 124 -10.71 -5.51 6.29
C VAL A 124 -10.25 -4.85 4.98
N GLY A 125 -11.20 -4.52 4.11
CA GLY A 125 -10.97 -3.76 2.88
C GLY A 125 -11.29 -2.28 3.07
N LEU A 126 -10.31 -1.40 2.87
CA LEU A 126 -10.46 0.06 2.91
C LEU A 126 -10.43 0.60 1.48
N ASN A 127 -11.60 0.69 0.87
CA ASN A 127 -11.76 1.06 -0.53
C ASN A 127 -11.76 2.58 -0.75
N ASP A 128 -10.97 3.04 -1.71
CA ASP A 128 -10.83 4.45 -2.11
C ASP A 128 -10.21 4.49 -3.52
N SER A 129 -11.02 4.11 -4.52
CA SER A 129 -10.66 3.80 -5.91
C SER A 129 -11.55 4.55 -6.89
#